data_AF-A0A2D6XFL8-F1
#
_entry.id   AF-A0A2D6XFL8-F1
#
_cell.length_a   1.000
_cell.length_b   1.000
_cell.length_c   1.000
_cell.angle_alpha   90.00
_cell.angle_beta   90.00
_cell.angle_gamma   90.00
#
_symmetry.space_group_name_H-M   'P 1'
#
loop_
_entity.id
_entity.type
_entity.pdbx_description
1 polymer ?
#
loop_
_entity_poly.entity_id
_entity_poly.type
_entity_poly.pdbx_seq_one_letter_code
_entity_poly.pdbx_strand_id
1 'polypeptide(L)'
;MIKIKNNVPFIHFRQARIDMILSNGDKLGTYQTLPYQVDAPTKDQWLAQVSDVWDVADITFRDFGVQSCKAPKGHPAWNLVPAIQKPLNHSS
;
A
#
# COMPACT_ATOMS: atom_id res chain seq x y z
N MET A 1 2.55 -1.05 6.80
CA MET A 1 3.59 -0.68 7.81
C MET A 1 3.92 0.80 7.66
N ILE A 2 4.11 1.53 8.75
CA ILE A 2 4.54 2.94 8.72
C ILE A 2 5.97 3.03 9.23
N LYS A 3 6.83 3.78 8.53
CA LYS A 3 8.18 4.14 9.00
C LYS A 3 8.37 5.65 8.93
N ILE A 4 9.02 6.24 9.91
CA ILE A 4 9.30 7.69 9.94
C ILE A 4 10.75 7.90 9.53
N LYS A 5 10.98 8.71 8.49
CA LYS A 5 12.31 9.10 8.03
C LYS A 5 12.34 10.61 7.90
N ASN A 6 13.31 11.27 8.55
CA ASN A 6 13.45 12.72 8.57
C ASN A 6 12.14 13.45 8.95
N ASN A 7 11.47 12.97 10.01
CA ASN A 7 10.19 13.51 10.50
C ASN A 7 9.03 13.45 9.49
N VAL A 8 9.12 12.57 8.50
CA VAL A 8 8.07 12.31 7.53
C VAL A 8 7.64 10.84 7.64
N PRO A 9 6.34 10.55 7.84
CA PRO A 9 5.83 9.19 7.82
C PRO A 9 5.72 8.67 6.39
N PHE A 10 6.23 7.45 6.17
CA PHE A 10 6.14 6.69 4.93
C PHE A 10 5.31 5.43 5.14
N ILE A 11 4.33 5.23 4.26
CA ILE A 11 3.48 4.05 4.22
C ILE A 11 4.14 3.03 3.30
N HIS A 12 4.33 1.81 3.79
CA HIS A 12 4.86 0.68 3.04
C HIS A 12 3.73 -0.32 2.78
N PHE A 13 3.71 -0.87 1.57
CA PHE A 13 2.69 -1.79 1.03
C PHE A 13 3.30 -2.68 -0.07
N ARG A 14 2.68 -3.82 -0.40
CA ARG A 14 3.05 -4.59 -1.59
C ARG A 14 2.29 -4.05 -2.79
N GLN A 15 2.89 -4.05 -3.96
CA GLN A 15 2.22 -3.65 -5.20
C GLN A 15 2.51 -4.65 -6.31
N ALA A 16 1.50 -4.98 -7.09
CA ALA A 16 1.63 -5.80 -8.28
C ALA A 16 0.84 -5.22 -9.44
N ARG A 17 1.31 -5.50 -10.66
CA ARG A 17 0.47 -5.42 -11.85
C ARG A 17 -0.27 -6.74 -11.98
N ILE A 18 -1.58 -6.68 -12.09
CA ILE A 18 -2.47 -7.83 -12.29
C ILE A 18 -3.05 -7.73 -13.70
N ASP A 19 -2.91 -8.79 -14.49
CA ASP A 19 -3.58 -8.95 -15.76
C ASP A 19 -4.62 -10.07 -15.61
N MET A 20 -5.89 -9.72 -15.79
CA MET A 20 -7.07 -10.53 -15.46
C MET A 20 -7.79 -10.99 -16.73
N ILE A 21 -8.39 -12.17 -16.66
CA ILE A 21 -9.40 -12.66 -17.59
C ILE A 21 -10.71 -12.67 -16.82
N LEU A 22 -11.69 -11.89 -17.28
CA LEU A 22 -13.01 -11.80 -16.68
C LEU A 22 -13.87 -13.01 -17.08
N SER A 23 -14.93 -13.29 -16.32
CA SER A 23 -15.85 -14.41 -16.57
C SER A 23 -16.56 -14.34 -17.93
N ASN A 24 -16.69 -13.14 -18.51
CA ASN A 24 -17.22 -12.93 -19.86
C ASN A 24 -16.17 -13.12 -20.98
N GLY A 25 -14.92 -13.42 -20.64
CA GLY A 25 -13.79 -13.60 -21.57
C GLY A 25 -12.97 -12.34 -21.85
N ASP A 26 -13.37 -11.17 -21.34
CA ASP A 26 -12.63 -9.92 -21.52
C ASP A 26 -11.31 -9.92 -20.74
N LYS A 27 -10.35 -9.12 -21.21
CA LYS A 27 -9.04 -8.96 -20.56
C LYS A 27 -8.89 -7.55 -20.00
N LEU A 28 -8.46 -7.45 -18.75
CA LEU A 28 -8.26 -6.18 -18.06
C LEU A 28 -6.95 -6.18 -17.27
N GLY A 29 -6.19 -5.09 -17.34
CA GLY A 29 -4.97 -4.90 -16.56
C GLY A 29 -5.15 -3.82 -15.51
N THR A 30 -4.65 -4.04 -14.30
CA THR A 30 -4.71 -3.06 -13.20
C THR A 30 -3.49 -3.14 -12.29
N TYR A 31 -3.30 -2.12 -11.46
CA TYR A 31 -2.32 -2.14 -10.37
C TYR A 31 -3.06 -2.27 -9.06
N GLN A 32 -2.68 -3.27 -8.26
CA GLN A 32 -3.25 -3.49 -6.94
C GLN A 32 -2.20 -3.36 -5.87
N THR A 33 -2.66 -2.95 -4.69
CA THR A 33 -1.84 -2.88 -3.49
C THR A 33 -2.40 -3.77 -2.41
N LEU A 34 -1.53 -4.48 -1.71
CA LEU A 34 -1.86 -5.20 -0.48
C LEU A 34 -1.18 -4.54 0.71
N PRO A 35 -1.71 -4.72 1.95
CA PRO A 35 -1.01 -4.35 3.16
C PRO A 35 0.44 -4.87 3.18
N TYR A 36 1.30 -4.20 3.95
CA TYR A 36 2.68 -4.65 4.10
C TYR A 36 2.74 -6.08 4.62
N GLN A 37 3.49 -6.91 3.90
CA GLN A 37 3.89 -8.25 4.31
C GLN A 37 5.33 -8.48 3.86
N VAL A 38 6.07 -9.25 4.67
CA VAL A 38 7.47 -9.58 4.41
C VAL A 38 7.55 -10.52 3.21
N ASP A 39 6.76 -11.59 3.26
CA ASP A 39 6.72 -12.61 2.22
C ASP A 39 5.93 -12.14 0.99
N ALA A 40 6.30 -12.70 -0.16
CA ALA A 40 5.60 -12.43 -1.41
C ALA A 40 4.15 -12.92 -1.34
N PRO A 41 3.16 -12.10 -1.76
CA PRO A 41 1.78 -12.55 -1.77
C PRO A 41 1.56 -13.67 -2.77
N THR A 42 0.66 -14.58 -2.42
CA THR A 42 0.27 -15.69 -3.31
C THR A 42 -0.64 -15.18 -4.42
N LYS A 43 -0.82 -15.99 -5.47
CA LYS A 43 -1.82 -15.75 -6.52
C LYS A 43 -3.21 -15.54 -5.92
N ASP A 44 -3.59 -16.35 -4.94
CA ASP A 44 -4.90 -16.32 -4.31
C ASP A 44 -5.15 -15.01 -3.54
N GLN A 45 -4.12 -14.46 -2.90
CA GLN A 45 -4.25 -13.15 -2.23
C GLN A 45 -4.51 -12.03 -3.25
N TRP A 46 -3.83 -12.06 -4.40
CA TRP A 46 -4.09 -11.09 -5.47
C TRP A 46 -5.45 -11.30 -6.13
N LEU A 47 -5.86 -12.56 -6.31
CA LEU A 47 -7.17 -12.90 -6.86
C LEU A 47 -8.27 -12.39 -5.93
N ALA A 48 -8.17 -12.62 -4.63
CA ALA A 48 -9.13 -12.10 -3.65
C ALA A 48 -9.23 -10.57 -3.70
N GLN A 49 -8.10 -9.87 -3.85
CA GLN A 49 -8.06 -8.42 -3.93
C GLN A 49 -8.81 -7.85 -5.15
N VAL A 50 -8.75 -8.53 -6.30
CA VAL A 50 -9.46 -8.08 -7.52
C VAL A 50 -10.88 -8.61 -7.61
N SER A 51 -11.16 -9.77 -7.02
CA SER A 51 -12.48 -10.41 -7.07
C SER A 51 -13.52 -9.66 -6.22
N ASP A 52 -13.09 -8.76 -5.33
CA ASP A 52 -13.98 -7.86 -4.60
C ASP A 52 -14.67 -6.83 -5.52
N VAL A 53 -14.10 -6.57 -6.70
CA VAL A 53 -14.57 -5.53 -7.63
C VAL A 53 -14.97 -6.10 -8.99
N TRP A 54 -14.27 -7.12 -9.48
CA TRP A 54 -14.48 -7.71 -10.80
C TRP A 54 -14.86 -9.19 -10.70
N ASP A 55 -15.69 -9.65 -11.63
CA ASP A 55 -15.97 -11.08 -11.81
C ASP A 55 -14.84 -11.72 -12.66
N VAL A 56 -13.85 -12.28 -11.96
CA VAL A 56 -12.58 -12.73 -12.54
C VAL A 56 -12.55 -14.26 -12.65
N ALA A 57 -12.27 -14.77 -13.85
CA ALA A 57 -12.08 -16.19 -14.10
C ALA A 57 -10.64 -16.64 -13.84
N ASP A 58 -9.64 -15.84 -14.21
CA ASP A 58 -8.23 -16.11 -13.94
C ASP A 58 -7.38 -14.84 -13.87
N ILE A 59 -6.22 -14.93 -13.23
CA ILE A 59 -5.21 -13.87 -13.18
C ILE A 59 -3.81 -14.36 -13.48
N THR A 60 -3.03 -13.45 -14.05
CA THR A 60 -1.56 -13.48 -13.96
C THR A 60 -1.09 -12.19 -13.27
N PHE A 61 0.05 -12.24 -12.59
CA PHE A 61 0.55 -11.08 -11.87
C PHE A 61 2.06 -10.96 -11.91
N ARG A 62 2.52 -9.71 -11.84
CA ARG A 62 3.92 -9.36 -11.61
C ARG A 62 4.01 -8.54 -10.33
N ASP A 63 4.52 -9.18 -9.29
CA ASP A 63 4.78 -8.53 -8.01
C ASP A 63 6.03 -7.64 -8.11
N PHE A 64 5.89 -6.38 -7.68
CA PHE A 64 6.97 -5.41 -7.62
C PHE A 64 7.64 -5.34 -6.24
N GLY A 65 7.23 -6.18 -5.30
CA GLY A 65 7.76 -6.19 -3.95
C GLY A 65 7.16 -5.10 -3.06
N VAL A 66 7.87 -4.79 -1.98
CA VAL A 66 7.47 -3.73 -1.05
C VAL A 66 7.79 -2.37 -1.67
N GLN A 67 6.74 -1.58 -1.85
CA GLN A 67 6.81 -0.18 -2.26
C GLN A 67 6.58 0.72 -1.05
N SER A 68 6.90 2.01 -1.20
CA SER A 68 6.62 3.00 -0.17
C SER A 68 6.25 4.36 -0.76
N CYS A 69 5.40 5.09 -0.06
CA CYS A 69 5.06 6.47 -0.38
C CYS A 69 4.99 7.32 0.88
N LYS A 70 5.16 8.64 0.72
CA LYS A 70 4.94 9.59 1.81
C LYS A 70 3.46 9.58 2.19
N ALA A 71 3.15 9.49 3.49
CA ALA A 71 1.77 9.58 3.94
C ALA A 71 1.22 10.98 3.59
N PRO A 72 0.01 11.07 3.03
CA PRO A 72 -0.58 12.36 2.68
C PRO A 72 -0.76 13.22 3.93
N LYS A 73 -0.78 14.56 3.77
CA LYS A 73 -1.03 15.47 4.88
C LYS A 73 -2.38 15.15 5.51
N GLY A 74 -2.46 15.15 6.84
CA GLY A 74 -3.67 14.77 7.58
C GLY A 74 -3.86 13.27 7.81
N HIS A 75 -3.01 12.41 7.24
CA HIS A 75 -3.03 10.99 7.56
C HIS A 75 -2.68 10.75 9.04
N PRO A 76 -3.34 9.83 9.77
CA PRO A 76 -3.08 9.57 11.20
C PRO A 76 -1.63 9.24 11.54
N ALA A 77 -0.86 8.74 10.57
CA ALA A 77 0.57 8.49 10.70
C ALA A 77 1.40 9.74 11.08
N TRP A 78 0.90 10.95 10.80
CA TRP A 78 1.56 12.19 11.22
C TRP A 78 1.53 12.40 12.73
N ASN A 79 0.57 11.80 13.46
CA ASN A 79 0.54 11.84 14.93
C ASN A 79 1.68 11.03 15.56
N LEU A 80 2.30 10.14 14.78
CA LEU A 80 3.44 9.33 15.22
C LEU A 80 4.78 10.07 15.04
N VAL A 81 4.81 11.16 14.27
CA VAL A 81 5.99 12.01 14.18
C VAL A 81 6.15 12.66 15.54
N PRO A 82 7.25 12.38 16.28
CA PRO A 82 7.46 13.01 17.57
C PRO A 82 7.36 14.51 17.36
N ALA A 83 6.50 15.18 18.14
CA ALA A 83 6.44 16.62 18.14
C ALA A 83 7.85 17.12 18.48
N ILE A 84 8.59 17.57 17.47
CA ILE A 84 9.87 18.22 17.68
C ILE A 84 9.51 19.46 18.49
N GLN A 85 9.82 19.35 19.78
CA GLN A 85 9.95 20.41 20.77
C GLN A 85 9.23 21.69 20.36
N LYS A 86 8.04 21.93 20.95
CA LYS A 86 7.70 23.31 21.29
C LYS A 86 8.97 23.91 21.91
N PRO A 87 9.50 25.05 21.42
CA PRO A 87 10.55 25.71 22.15
C PRO A 87 10.05 25.86 23.58
N LEU A 88 10.82 25.36 24.55
CA LEU A 88 10.62 25.73 25.93
C LEU A 88 10.73 27.24 25.94
N ASN A 89 9.60 27.94 25.99
CA ASN A 89 9.57 29.35 26.34
C ASN A 89 10.19 29.43 27.73
N HIS A 90 11.50 29.66 27.79
CA HIS A 90 12.14 30.17 28.99
C HIS A 90 11.66 31.62 29.11
N SER A 91 10.47 31.78 29.67
CA SER A 91 10.05 33.03 30.29
C SER A 91 10.65 33.03 31.68
N SER A 92 11.76 33.75 31.86
CA SER A 92 12.17 34.48 33.08
C SER A 92 13.43 35.26 32.79
#